data_AF-A0A2U2PII4-F1
#
_entry.id   AF-A0A2U2PII4-F1
#
_cell.length_a   1.000
_cell.length_b   1.000
_cell.length_c   1.000
_cell.angle_alpha   90.00
_cell.angle_beta   90.00
_cell.angle_gamma   90.00
#
_symmetry.space_group_name_H-M   'P 1'
#
loop_
_entity.id
_entity.type
_entity.pdbx_description
1 polymer ?
#
loop_
_entity_poly.entity_id
_entity_poly.type
_entity_poly.pdbx_seq_one_letter_code
_entity_poly.pdbx_strand_id
1 'polypeptide(L)'
;MKRRRSRLVRTVNIFLSRRFNLHLDKADEDDVVISIRKNSDFVGANLWTLIFAIFIASIGLNVNSTAVIIGAMLISPLMGPIMGIGLGLGTNGFELIKIKNAIMA
;
A
#
# COMPACT_ATOMS: atom_id res chain seq x y z
N MET A 1 -42.63 -30.08 2.75
CA MET A 1 -41.51 -29.75 1.85
C MET A 1 -40.51 -28.68 2.40
N LYS A 2 -40.26 -28.57 3.72
CA LYS A 2 -39.44 -27.47 4.34
C LYS A 2 -38.06 -27.87 4.90
N ARG A 3 -37.72 -29.16 5.02
CA ARG A 3 -36.48 -29.63 5.71
C ARG A 3 -35.19 -29.65 4.87
N ARG A 4 -35.26 -29.54 3.53
CA ARG A 4 -34.08 -29.67 2.64
C ARG A 4 -33.26 -28.37 2.48
N ARG A 5 -33.85 -27.20 2.76
CA ARG A 5 -33.26 -25.87 2.50
C ARG A 5 -32.18 -25.44 3.50
N SER A 6 -32.21 -25.95 4.74
CA SER A 6 -31.28 -25.50 5.81
C SER A 6 -29.85 -26.08 5.71
N ARG A 7 -29.64 -27.17 4.96
CA ARG A 7 -28.31 -27.78 4.80
C ARG A 7 -27.41 -26.98 3.86
N LEU A 8 -27.97 -26.48 2.75
CA LEU A 8 -27.21 -25.68 1.78
C LEU A 8 -26.77 -24.32 2.35
N VAL A 9 -27.66 -23.63 3.07
CA VAL A 9 -27.35 -22.33 3.69
C VAL A 9 -26.23 -22.46 4.72
N ARG A 10 -26.20 -23.57 5.48
CA ARG A 10 -25.15 -23.81 6.47
C ARG A 10 -23.79 -24.06 5.81
N THR A 11 -23.75 -24.84 4.73
CA THR A 11 -22.51 -25.11 4.00
C THR A 11 -21.95 -23.84 3.34
N VAL A 12 -22.80 -23.05 2.69
CA VAL A 12 -22.39 -21.78 2.06
C VAL A 12 -21.89 -20.80 3.12
N ASN A 13 -22.59 -20.66 4.26
CA ASN A 13 -22.18 -19.73 5.31
C ASN A 13 -20.85 -20.16 5.96
N ILE A 14 -20.65 -21.46 6.19
CA ILE A 14 -19.36 -21.98 6.71
C ILE A 14 -18.23 -21.73 5.71
N PHE A 15 -18.49 -21.88 4.40
CA PHE A 15 -17.49 -21.64 3.37
C PHE A 15 -17.14 -20.15 3.24
N LEU A 16 -18.15 -19.28 3.27
CA LEU A 16 -17.98 -17.83 3.25
C LEU A 16 -17.21 -17.36 4.50
N SER A 17 -17.61 -17.78 5.69
CA SER A 17 -16.95 -17.40 6.94
C SER A 17 -15.51 -17.92 7.05
N ARG A 18 -15.16 -19.04 6.40
CA ARG A 18 -13.77 -19.51 6.31
C ARG A 18 -12.95 -18.64 5.34
N ARG A 19 -13.49 -18.27 4.19
CA ARG A 19 -12.77 -17.45 3.19
C ARG A 19 -12.63 -15.98 3.60
N PHE A 20 -13.59 -15.47 4.38
CA PHE A 20 -13.60 -14.11 4.95
C PHE A 20 -12.99 -14.01 6.36
N ASN A 21 -12.39 -15.08 6.87
CA ASN A 21 -11.71 -15.05 8.17
C ASN A 21 -10.34 -14.34 8.03
N LEU A 22 -10.37 -13.00 8.05
CA LEU A 22 -9.22 -12.09 7.96
C LEU A 22 -8.16 -12.28 9.06
N HIS A 23 -8.49 -13.01 10.13
CA HIS A 23 -7.59 -13.23 11.27
C HIS A 23 -6.50 -14.27 11.00
N LEU A 24 -6.64 -15.10 9.95
CA LEU A 24 -5.66 -16.15 9.61
C LEU A 24 -4.41 -15.62 8.90
N ASP A 25 -4.50 -14.43 8.27
CA ASP A 25 -3.44 -13.84 7.45
C ASP A 25 -2.97 -12.48 8.02
N LYS A 26 -3.25 -12.24 9.31
CA LYS A 26 -2.78 -11.03 9.99
C LYS A 26 -1.26 -11.14 10.15
N ALA A 27 -0.53 -10.31 9.40
CA ALA A 27 0.90 -10.16 9.60
C ALA A 27 1.19 -9.63 11.01
N ASP A 28 2.31 -10.08 11.58
CA ASP A 28 2.77 -9.61 12.89
C ASP A 28 2.99 -8.09 12.86
N GLU A 29 2.61 -7.40 13.94
CA GLU A 29 2.63 -5.94 13.96
C GLU A 29 4.07 -5.41 13.86
N ASP A 30 5.05 -6.09 14.47
CA ASP A 30 6.46 -5.69 14.42
C ASP A 30 7.03 -5.89 13.01
N ASP A 31 6.68 -7.00 12.35
CA ASP A 31 7.06 -7.27 10.95
C ASP A 31 6.49 -6.22 9.99
N VAL A 32 5.25 -5.77 10.22
CA VAL A 32 4.62 -4.70 9.44
C VAL A 32 5.35 -3.36 9.65
N VAL A 33 5.72 -3.02 10.89
CA VAL A 33 6.48 -1.79 11.16
C VAL A 33 7.86 -1.82 10.52
N ILE A 34 8.59 -2.94 10.62
CA ILE A 34 9.92 -3.10 10.03
C ILE A 34 9.86 -3.01 8.49
N SER A 35 8.89 -3.69 7.89
CA SER A 35 8.72 -3.66 6.43
C SER A 35 8.33 -2.27 5.92
N ILE A 36 7.47 -1.54 6.62
CA ILE A 36 7.14 -0.15 6.25
C ILE A 36 8.37 0.75 6.40
N ARG A 37 9.14 0.62 7.50
CA ARG A 37 10.38 1.39 7.71
C ARG A 37 11.38 1.18 6.56
N LYS A 38 11.62 -0.07 6.16
CA LYS A 38 12.55 -0.40 5.07
C LYS A 38 12.11 0.14 3.71
N ASN A 39 10.81 0.27 3.47
CA ASN A 39 10.26 0.79 2.21
C ASN A 39 9.99 2.31 2.24
N SER A 40 10.17 2.97 3.38
CA SER A 40 9.94 4.41 3.53
C SER A 40 11.13 5.26 3.05
N ASP A 41 12.28 4.65 2.76
CA ASP A 41 13.47 5.36 2.30
C ASP A 41 13.23 5.96 0.92
N PHE A 42 13.02 7.28 0.91
CA PHE A 42 12.76 8.05 -0.30
C PHE A 42 14.03 8.73 -0.84
N VAL A 43 15.08 7.93 -1.03
CA VAL A 43 16.41 8.39 -1.47
C VAL A 43 16.92 7.58 -2.67
N GLY A 44 17.85 8.17 -3.42
CA GLY A 44 18.48 7.51 -4.57
C GLY A 44 17.52 7.25 -5.73
N ALA A 45 17.52 6.02 -6.25
CA ALA A 45 16.81 5.66 -7.49
C ALA A 45 15.29 5.91 -7.42
N ASN A 46 14.64 5.63 -6.29
CA ASN A 46 13.18 5.78 -6.15
C ASN A 46 12.73 7.24 -6.31
N LEU A 47 13.49 8.19 -5.76
CA LEU A 47 13.22 9.63 -5.91
C LEU A 47 13.36 10.07 -7.37
N TRP A 48 14.42 9.62 -8.04
CA TRP A 48 14.63 9.89 -9.47
C TRP A 48 13.50 9.30 -10.33
N THR A 49 13.07 8.07 -10.05
CA THR A 49 11.91 7.48 -10.75
C THR A 49 10.62 8.24 -10.51
N LEU A 50 10.42 8.81 -9.31
CA LEU A 50 9.26 9.67 -9.06
C LEU A 50 9.30 10.92 -9.93
N ILE A 51 10.46 11.59 -9.99
CA ILE A 51 10.63 12.79 -10.81
C ILE A 51 10.27 12.49 -12.28
N PHE A 52 10.75 11.37 -12.82
CA PHE A 52 10.37 10.92 -14.16
C PHE A 52 8.88 10.60 -14.28
N ALA A 53 8.27 9.94 -13.29
CA ALA A 53 6.84 9.66 -13.29
C ALA A 53 6.00 10.95 -13.33
N ILE A 54 6.40 12.00 -12.61
CA ILE A 54 5.73 13.32 -12.65
C ILE A 54 5.82 13.94 -14.05
N PHE A 55 6.99 13.88 -14.69
CA PHE A 55 7.15 14.37 -16.06
C PHE A 55 6.31 13.58 -17.06
N ILE A 56 6.30 12.24 -16.97
CA ILE A 56 5.49 11.37 -17.83
C ILE A 56 3.99 11.67 -17.62
N ALA A 57 3.55 11.83 -16.38
CA ALA A 57 2.16 12.20 -16.08
C ALA A 57 1.81 13.57 -16.65
N SER A 58 2.72 14.55 -16.55
CA SER A 58 2.53 15.90 -17.09
C SER A 58 2.45 15.88 -18.62
N ILE A 59 3.31 15.11 -19.29
CA ILE A 59 3.23 14.89 -20.75
C ILE A 59 1.91 14.20 -21.09
N GLY A 60 1.53 13.15 -20.34
CA GLY A 60 0.28 12.42 -20.49
C GLY A 60 -0.96 13.31 -20.40
N LEU A 61 -0.95 14.27 -19.46
CA LEU A 61 -2.00 15.28 -19.33
C LEU A 61 -2.00 16.23 -20.52
N ASN A 62 -0.82 16.70 -20.97
CA ASN A 62 -0.69 17.60 -22.12
C ASN A 62 -1.20 16.96 -23.42
N VAL A 63 -0.95 15.66 -23.61
CA VAL A 63 -1.46 14.91 -24.79
C VAL A 63 -2.86 14.32 -24.57
N ASN A 64 -3.53 14.64 -23.47
CA ASN A 64 -4.85 14.12 -23.09
C ASN A 64 -4.94 12.57 -23.13
N SER A 65 -3.87 11.87 -22.73
CA SER A 65 -3.79 10.41 -22.76
C SER A 65 -3.90 9.80 -21.36
N THR A 66 -5.06 9.22 -21.07
CA THR A 66 -5.30 8.48 -19.82
C THR A 66 -4.35 7.29 -19.67
N ALA A 67 -4.01 6.61 -20.77
CA ALA A 67 -3.11 5.45 -20.74
C ALA A 67 -1.72 5.80 -20.19
N VAL A 68 -1.18 6.97 -20.57
CA VAL A 68 0.12 7.46 -20.08
C VAL A 68 0.04 7.84 -18.60
N ILE A 69 -1.07 8.46 -18.19
CA ILE A 69 -1.29 8.84 -16.77
C ILE A 69 -1.36 7.59 -15.88
N ILE A 70 -2.09 6.56 -16.30
CA ILE A 70 -2.15 5.28 -15.55
C ILE A 70 -0.79 4.59 -15.54
N GLY A 71 -0.04 4.62 -16.65
CA GLY A 71 1.33 4.11 -16.71
C GLY A 71 2.25 4.78 -15.69
N ALA A 72 2.17 6.11 -15.55
CA ALA A 72 2.91 6.87 -14.55
C ALA A 72 2.52 6.48 -13.11
N MET A 73 1.25 6.18 -12.85
CA MET A 73 0.79 5.71 -11.53
C MET A 73 1.37 4.34 -11.18
N LEU A 74 1.50 3.42 -12.14
CA LEU A 74 2.00 2.05 -11.91
C LEU A 74 3.50 2.01 -11.58
N ILE A 75 4.29 2.90 -12.16
CA ILE A 75 5.75 2.94 -11.96
C ILE A 75 6.17 3.78 -10.74
N SER A 76 5.27 4.56 -10.16
CA SER A 76 5.60 5.54 -9.12
C SER A 76 5.78 4.89 -7.75
N PRO A 77 6.98 4.97 -7.12
CA PRO A 77 7.25 4.33 -5.83
C PRO A 77 6.81 5.21 -4.64
N LEU A 78 5.60 5.75 -4.68
CA LEU A 78 5.06 6.64 -3.61
C LEU A 78 4.44 5.89 -2.42
N MET A 79 4.06 4.61 -2.59
CA MET A 79 3.31 3.88 -1.57
C MET A 79 4.11 3.68 -0.27
N GLY A 80 5.41 3.41 -0.36
CA GLY A 80 6.29 3.23 0.79
C GLY A 80 6.39 4.48 1.67
N PRO A 81 6.79 5.65 1.12
CA PRO A 81 6.85 6.90 1.87
C PRO A 81 5.53 7.33 2.51
N ILE A 82 4.41 7.20 1.79
CA ILE A 82 3.08 7.59 2.31
C ILE A 82 2.69 6.70 3.50
N MET A 83 2.93 5.38 3.42
CA MET A 83 2.67 4.47 4.53
C MET A 83 3.61 4.72 5.72
N GLY A 84 4.89 5.05 5.48
CA GLY A 84 5.84 5.42 6.53
C GLY A 84 5.40 6.66 7.31
N ILE A 85 4.95 7.70 6.60
CA ILE A 85 4.41 8.92 7.21
C ILE A 85 3.13 8.60 7.99
N GLY A 86 2.20 7.84 7.41
CA GLY A 86 0.94 7.47 8.07
C GLY A 86 1.16 6.66 9.36
N LEU A 87 2.10 5.71 9.33
CA LEU A 87 2.50 4.93 10.50
C LEU A 87 3.19 5.79 11.56
N GLY A 88 4.09 6.70 11.16
CA GLY A 88 4.75 7.64 12.07
C GLY A 88 3.77 8.59 12.76
N LEU A 89 2.78 9.11 12.02
CA LEU A 89 1.70 9.93 12.56
C LEU A 89 0.79 9.13 13.50
N GLY A 90 0.38 7.92 13.10
CA GLY A 90 -0.53 7.08 13.89
C GLY A 90 0.08 6.55 15.19
N THR A 91 1.40 6.33 15.22
CA THR A 91 2.11 5.80 16.40
C THR A 91 2.69 6.90 17.31
N ASN A 92 2.52 8.18 16.97
CA ASN A 92 3.19 9.33 17.63
C ASN A 92 4.73 9.15 17.74
N GLY A 93 5.31 8.28 16.91
CA GLY A 93 6.72 7.99 16.87
C GLY A 93 7.45 9.04 16.04
N PHE A 94 7.86 10.15 16.66
CA PHE A 94 8.70 11.18 16.04
C PHE A 94 10.01 10.65 15.43
N GLU A 95 10.39 9.40 15.73
CA GLU A 95 11.52 8.69 15.12
C GLU A 95 11.26 8.23 13.68
N LEU A 96 10.01 7.95 13.29
CA LEU A 96 9.57 7.65 11.91
C LEU A 96 9.28 8.93 11.11
N ILE A 97 8.89 10.01 11.81
CA ILE A 97 8.62 11.33 11.22
C ILE A 97 9.94 12.08 10.95
N LYS A 98 10.99 11.82 11.74
CA LYS A 98 12.33 12.22 11.38
C LYS A 98 12.76 11.36 10.20
N ILE A 99 12.76 11.99 9.03
CA ILE A 99 13.67 11.68 7.92
C ILE A 99 15.10 11.82 8.46
N LYS A 100 15.55 10.85 9.29
CA LYS A 100 16.97 10.63 9.52
C LYS A 100 17.50 10.25 8.15
N ASN A 101 18.35 11.11 7.60
CA ASN A 101 19.14 10.93 6.38
C ASN A 101 18.75 11.77 5.15
N ALA A 102 18.09 12.93 5.33
CA ALA A 102 18.12 13.99 4.30
C ALA A 102 19.30 14.98 4.46
N ILE A 103 20.08 14.91 5.54
CA ILE A 103 21.12 15.92 5.87
C ILE A 103 22.48 15.28 6.23
N MET A 104 22.68 13.99 5.99
CA MET A 104 24.00 13.38 6.24
C MET A 104 24.30 12.23 5.28
N ALA A 105 24.49 12.59 4.01
CA ALA A 105 25.30 11.87 3.03
C ALA A 105 25.70 12.87 1.93
#